data_AF-A0A5N4B3Y4-F1
#
_entry.id   AF-A0A5N4B3Y4-F1
#
_cell.length_a   1.000
_cell.length_b   1.000
_cell.length_c   1.000
_cell.angle_alpha   90.00
_cell.angle_beta   90.00
_cell.angle_gamma   90.00
#
_symmetry.space_group_name_H-M   'P 1'
#
loop_
_entity.id
_entity.type
_entity.pdbx_description
1 polymer ?
#
loop_
_entity_poly.entity_id
_entity_poly.type
_entity_poly.pdbx_seq_one_letter_code
_entity_poly.pdbx_strand_id
1 'polypeptide(L)'
;ANKPEQVAVMNKFIDEVVKDLDGVLKKKGIDPLGLPDEVKSFEWNALWGEVSLKSGKLTGVGKIQRNGDVTFKYQFPNLRVTFPLKFDHIE
;
A
#
# COMPACT_ATOMS: atom_id res chain seq x y z
N ALA A 1 6.18 -26.65 9.37
CA ALA A 1 7.04 -25.96 8.40
C ALA A 1 6.21 -25.63 7.15
N ASN A 2 6.40 -24.46 6.55
CA ASN A 2 5.67 -24.09 5.32
C ASN A 2 6.12 -25.01 4.19
N LYS A 3 5.18 -25.62 3.46
CA LYS A 3 5.53 -26.38 2.26
C LYS A 3 5.89 -25.38 1.15
N PRO A 4 7.07 -25.47 0.51
CA PRO A 4 7.49 -24.51 -0.52
C PRO A 4 6.47 -24.33 -1.65
N GLU A 5 5.81 -25.41 -2.07
CA GLU A 5 4.79 -25.38 -3.11
C GLU A 5 3.55 -24.56 -2.71
N GLN A 6 3.11 -24.66 -1.46
CA GLN A 6 1.96 -23.88 -0.96
C GLN A 6 2.28 -22.38 -0.91
N VAL A 7 3.52 -22.04 -0.53
CA VAL A 7 4.01 -20.66 -0.55
C VAL A 7 4.04 -20.13 -1.98
N ALA A 8 4.56 -20.92 -2.93
CA ALA A 8 4.64 -20.51 -4.33
C ALA A 8 3.27 -20.26 -4.96
N VAL A 9 2.29 -21.16 -4.75
CA VAL A 9 0.91 -20.99 -5.23
C VAL A 9 0.27 -19.73 -4.64
N MET A 10 0.43 -19.54 -3.33
CA MET A 10 -0.20 -18.41 -2.66
C MET A 10 0.45 -17.06 -3.01
N ASN A 11 1.77 -17.04 -3.15
CA ASN A 11 2.51 -15.90 -3.68
C ASN A 11 1.95 -15.49 -5.06
N LYS A 12 1.85 -16.47 -5.99
CA LYS A 12 1.36 -16.21 -7.35
C LYS A 12 -0.08 -15.67 -7.36
N PHE A 13 -0.97 -16.27 -6.56
CA PHE A 13 -2.35 -15.81 -6.43
C PHE A 13 -2.44 -14.34 -5.99
N ILE A 14 -1.63 -13.95 -5.00
CA ILE A 14 -1.63 -12.58 -4.50
C ILE A 14 -1.02 -11.61 -5.52
N ASP A 15 0.04 -12.02 -6.20
CA ASP A 15 0.66 -11.21 -7.24
C ASP A 15 -0.35 -10.93 -8.38
N GLU A 16 -1.23 -11.89 -8.72
CA GLU A 16 -2.33 -11.71 -9.68
C GLU A 16 -3.42 -10.75 -9.15
N VAL A 17 -3.89 -10.97 -7.91
CA VAL A 17 -4.93 -10.11 -7.30
C VAL A 17 -4.47 -8.65 -7.20
N VAL A 18 -3.22 -8.43 -6.80
CA VAL A 18 -2.65 -7.09 -6.63
C VAL A 18 -2.46 -6.41 -7.98
N LYS A 19 -2.10 -7.15 -9.04
CA LYS A 19 -2.00 -6.62 -10.40
C LYS A 19 -3.35 -6.10 -10.92
N ASP A 20 -4.43 -6.82 -10.64
CA ASP A 20 -5.78 -6.42 -11.05
C ASP A 20 -6.29 -5.21 -10.25
N LEU A 21 -5.84 -5.08 -8.99
CA LEU A 21 -6.25 -3.99 -8.10
C LEU A 21 -5.86 -2.61 -8.65
N ASP A 22 -4.66 -2.45 -9.21
CA ASP A 22 -4.22 -1.19 -9.84
C ASP A 22 -5.21 -0.70 -10.91
N GLY A 23 -5.62 -1.63 -11.80
CA GLY A 23 -6.58 -1.33 -12.85
C GLY A 23 -7.96 -0.94 -12.31
N VAL A 24 -8.42 -1.59 -11.23
CA VAL A 24 -9.71 -1.28 -10.60
C VAL A 24 -9.67 0.08 -9.91
N LEU A 25 -8.60 0.39 -9.19
CA LEU A 25 -8.46 1.66 -8.45
C LEU A 25 -8.42 2.86 -9.39
N LYS A 26 -7.70 2.74 -10.52
CA LYS A 26 -7.68 3.77 -11.57
C LYS A 26 -9.06 3.95 -12.21
N LYS A 27 -9.75 2.85 -12.56
CA LYS A 27 -11.11 2.92 -13.15
C LYS A 27 -12.13 3.54 -12.22
N LYS A 28 -12.02 3.31 -10.90
CA LYS A 28 -12.92 3.89 -9.90
C LYS A 28 -12.57 5.33 -9.50
N GLY A 29 -11.48 5.89 -10.05
CA GLY A 29 -11.01 7.23 -9.67
C GLY A 29 -10.52 7.31 -8.22
N ILE A 30 -10.13 6.18 -7.64
CA ILE A 30 -9.52 6.13 -6.30
C ILE A 30 -8.02 6.48 -6.37
N ASP A 31 -7.39 6.21 -7.50
CA ASP A 31 -6.04 6.66 -7.83
C ASP A 31 -6.13 7.61 -9.05
N PRO A 32 -5.84 8.92 -8.91
CA PRO A 32 -5.32 9.59 -7.72
C PRO A 32 -6.33 9.70 -6.56
N LEU A 33 -5.85 9.49 -5.34
CA LEU A 33 -6.58 9.67 -4.10
C LEU A 33 -6.49 11.13 -3.66
N GLY A 34 -7.63 11.78 -3.41
CA GLY A 34 -7.64 13.14 -2.87
C GLY A 34 -7.12 13.18 -1.44
N LEU A 35 -6.24 14.13 -1.14
CA LEU A 35 -5.77 14.44 0.21
C LEU A 35 -6.55 15.63 0.78
N PRO A 36 -6.77 15.68 2.10
CA PRO A 36 -7.38 16.83 2.73
C PRO A 36 -6.48 18.06 2.62
N ASP A 37 -7.10 19.23 2.53
CA ASP A 37 -6.39 20.50 2.61
C ASP A 37 -5.83 20.68 4.02
N GLU A 38 -4.56 21.05 4.11
CA GLU A 38 -3.84 21.18 5.38
C GLU A 38 -2.99 22.46 5.35
N VAL A 39 -2.97 23.19 6.47
CA VAL A 39 -2.14 24.38 6.64
C VAL A 39 -1.27 24.16 7.86
N LYS A 40 0.05 24.32 7.68
CA LYS A 40 1.02 24.20 8.76
C LYS A 40 1.93 25.42 8.78
N SER A 41 1.99 26.06 9.93
CA SER A 41 2.99 27.08 10.23
C SER A 41 4.29 26.38 10.65
N PHE A 42 5.43 26.93 10.23
CA PHE A 42 6.74 26.46 10.64
C PHE A 42 7.58 27.65 11.13
N GLU A 43 8.46 27.36 12.08
CA GLU A 43 9.46 28.29 12.57
C GLU A 43 10.79 27.55 12.61
N TRP A 44 11.77 28.03 11.84
CA TRP A 44 13.13 27.50 11.83
C TRP A 44 14.12 28.64 12.06
N ASN A 45 14.75 28.62 13.24
CA ASN A 45 15.60 29.69 13.73
C ASN A 45 14.83 31.03 13.73
N ALA A 46 15.27 32.01 12.94
CA ALA A 46 14.62 33.32 12.82
C ALA A 46 13.66 33.43 11.61
N LEU A 47 13.37 32.33 10.92
CA LEU A 47 12.44 32.30 9.80
C LEU A 47 11.12 31.65 10.24
N TRP A 48 10.03 32.39 10.14
CA TRP A 48 8.67 31.88 10.33
C TRP A 48 7.89 31.99 9.03
N GLY A 49 6.97 31.04 8.82
CA GLY A 49 6.14 31.03 7.62
C GLY A 49 5.02 30.01 7.72
N GLU A 50 4.16 29.99 6.70
CA GLU A 50 3.07 29.03 6.58
C GLU A 50 3.16 28.29 5.25
N VAL A 51 2.92 26.99 5.30
CA VAL A 51 2.78 26.13 4.12
C VAL A 51 1.36 25.61 4.09
N SER A 52 0.69 25.77 2.94
CA SER A 52 -0.62 25.18 2.70
C SER A 52 -0.53 24.12 1.61
N LEU A 53 -1.02 22.93 1.92
CA LEU A 53 -1.33 21.89 0.95
C LEU A 53 -2.80 22.06 0.57
N LYS A 54 -3.06 22.42 -0.69
CA LYS A 54 -4.43 22.53 -1.22
C LYS A 54 -4.62 21.60 -2.39
N SER A 55 -5.75 20.90 -2.42
CA SER A 55 -6.11 19.93 -3.46
C SER A 55 -5.01 18.91 -3.71
N GLY A 56 -4.38 18.44 -2.63
CA GLY A 56 -3.34 17.41 -2.70
C GLY A 56 -3.91 16.13 -3.33
N LYS A 57 -3.09 15.45 -4.11
CA LYS A 57 -3.43 14.18 -4.73
C LYS A 57 -2.30 13.20 -4.46
N LEU A 58 -2.67 12.00 -4.03
CA LEU A 58 -1.76 10.89 -3.84
C LEU A 58 -1.98 9.89 -4.99
N THR A 59 -0.94 9.67 -5.76
CA THR A 59 -0.90 8.79 -6.92
C THR A 59 -0.03 7.57 -6.65
N GLY A 60 -0.39 6.42 -7.23
CA GLY A 60 0.40 5.20 -7.05
C GLY A 60 -0.06 4.32 -5.89
N VAL A 61 -1.22 4.63 -5.29
CA VAL A 61 -1.89 3.76 -4.31
C VAL A 61 -2.26 2.42 -4.95
N GLY A 62 -2.47 2.37 -6.28
CA GLY A 62 -2.65 1.12 -7.01
C GLY A 62 -1.39 0.29 -7.21
N LYS A 63 -0.20 0.89 -7.10
CA LYS A 63 1.10 0.21 -7.29
C LYS A 63 1.56 -0.55 -6.04
N ILE A 64 0.64 -1.33 -5.47
CA ILE A 64 0.97 -2.27 -4.39
C ILE A 64 1.70 -3.45 -5.02
N GLN A 65 2.65 -4.01 -4.29
CA GLN A 65 3.32 -5.26 -4.64
C GLN A 65 3.63 -6.04 -3.38
N ARG A 66 3.88 -7.33 -3.55
CA ARG A 66 4.27 -8.22 -2.46
C ARG A 66 5.70 -7.90 -1.97
N ASN A 67 5.90 -7.89 -0.66
CA ASN A 67 7.18 -7.59 0.00
C ASN A 67 7.77 -8.83 0.68
N GLY A 68 8.09 -9.86 -0.11
CA GLY A 68 8.59 -11.14 0.37
C GLY A 68 7.51 -12.22 0.43
N ASP A 69 7.84 -13.38 0.99
CA ASP A 69 6.98 -14.54 0.89
C ASP A 69 5.81 -14.53 1.87
N VAL A 70 4.71 -15.16 1.43
CA VAL A 70 3.56 -15.41 2.29
C VAL A 70 3.95 -16.32 3.45
N THR A 71 3.56 -15.92 4.65
CA THR A 71 3.83 -16.68 5.87
C THR A 71 2.57 -17.39 6.35
N PHE A 72 2.66 -18.70 6.58
CA PHE A 72 1.60 -19.49 7.19
C PHE A 72 1.92 -19.76 8.66
N LYS A 73 0.94 -19.51 9.54
CA LYS A 73 1.00 -19.87 10.96
C LYS A 73 -0.26 -20.61 11.34
N TYR A 74 -0.11 -21.88 11.69
CA TYR A 74 -1.21 -22.65 12.28
C TYR A 74 -1.35 -22.27 13.76
N GLN A 75 -2.51 -21.74 14.11
CA GLN A 75 -2.89 -21.34 15.46
C GLN A 75 -4.25 -21.95 15.76
N PHE A 76 -4.27 -23.19 16.24
CA PHE A 76 -5.51 -23.97 16.42
C PHE A 76 -6.64 -23.13 17.04
N PRO A 77 -7.86 -23.14 16.46
CA PRO A 77 -8.31 -23.93 15.30
C PRO A 77 -8.05 -23.26 13.93
N ASN A 78 -7.33 -22.13 13.91
CA ASN A 78 -7.22 -21.27 12.75
C ASN A 78 -5.90 -21.45 11.98
N LEU A 79 -5.95 -21.27 10.67
CA LEU A 79 -4.77 -21.03 9.85
C LEU A 79 -4.67 -19.52 9.59
N ARG A 80 -3.61 -18.89 10.10
CA ARG A 80 -3.30 -17.50 9.81
C ARG A 80 -2.36 -17.43 8.61
N VAL A 81 -2.76 -16.71 7.58
CA VAL A 81 -1.94 -16.41 6.41
C VAL A 81 -1.63 -14.92 6.42
N THR A 82 -0.35 -14.57 6.31
CA THR A 82 0.11 -13.18 6.32
C THR A 82 0.78 -12.85 5.00
N PHE A 83 0.28 -11.80 4.36
CA PHE A 83 0.73 -11.28 3.09
C PHE A 83 1.49 -9.97 3.33
N PRO A 84 2.82 -9.97 3.23
CA PRO A 84 3.57 -8.72 3.35
C PRO A 84 3.36 -7.92 2.05
N LEU A 85 2.81 -6.72 2.16
CA LEU A 85 2.58 -5.81 1.03
C LEU A 85 3.38 -4.53 1.23
N LYS A 86 3.81 -3.92 0.13
CA LYS A 86 4.41 -2.59 0.09
C LYS A 86 3.88 -1.81 -1.10
N PHE A 87 3.97 -0.49 -1.03
CA PHE A 87 3.87 0.34 -2.21
C PHE A 87 5.25 0.40 -2.87
N ASP A 88 5.30 0.28 -4.20
CA ASP A 88 6.55 0.46 -4.93
C ASP A 88 6.94 1.93 -4.95
N HIS A 89 6.01 2.80 -5.35
CA HIS A 89 6.23 4.24 -5.36
C HIS A 89 4.94 5.03 -5.09
N ILE A 90 5.04 5.86 -4.05
CA ILE A 90 4.21 6.94 -3.51
C ILE A 90 4.43 8.34 -4.10
N GLU A 91 3.57 8.94 -4.92
CA GLU A 91 3.75 10.35 -5.37
C GLU A 91 2.56 11.24 -5.02
#